data_AF-A0A843S0X6-F1
#
_entry.id   AF-A0A843S0X6-F1
#
_cell.length_a   1.000
_cell.length_b   1.000
_cell.length_c   1.000
_cell.angle_alpha   90.00
_cell.angle_beta   90.00
_cell.angle_gamma   90.00
#
_symmetry.space_group_name_H-M   'P 1'
#
loop_
_entity.id
_entity.type
_entity.pdbx_description
1 polymer ?
#
loop_
_entity_poly.entity_id
_entity_poly.type
_entity_poly.pdbx_seq_one_letter_code
_entity_poly.pdbx_strand_id
1 'polypeptide(L)'
;MRITQLRQALTWRDAYAVSDTSATVMVNAVDLSTDHHLKVWDAVMLSVAAESDCRLLLSEDLQDGFTWRGVSVTNPFGSKRHALLNALLGGAAREPPDTEPM
;
A
#
# COMPACT_ATOMS: atom_id res chain seq x y z
N MET A 1 19.33 16.84 -3.42
CA MET A 1 18.72 16.15 -2.26
C MET A 1 18.93 17.02 -1.03
N ARG A 2 17.89 17.71 -0.54
CA ARG A 2 18.01 18.64 0.61
C ARG A 2 17.94 17.85 1.91
N ILE A 3 18.76 18.19 2.92
CA ILE A 3 18.87 17.50 4.21
C ILE A 3 17.50 17.24 4.88
N THR A 4 16.51 18.10 4.64
CA THR A 4 15.13 17.95 5.14
C THR A 4 14.42 16.68 4.65
N GLN A 5 14.67 16.20 3.43
CA GLN A 5 14.04 15.00 2.88
C GLN A 5 14.51 13.72 3.59
N LEU A 6 15.78 13.68 4.02
CA LEU A 6 16.34 12.53 4.74
C LEU A 6 15.71 12.36 6.13
N ARG A 7 15.43 13.46 6.83
CA ARG A 7 14.74 13.40 8.14
C ARG A 7 13.34 12.84 8.02
N GLN A 8 12.59 13.25 6.98
CA GLN A 8 11.23 12.75 6.75
C GLN A 8 11.21 11.25 6.45
N ALA A 9 12.17 10.75 5.66
CA ALA A 9 12.28 9.33 5.37
C ALA A 9 12.49 8.48 6.64
N LEU A 10 13.34 8.94 7.58
CA LEU A 10 13.55 8.25 8.86
C LEU A 10 12.28 8.27 9.72
N THR A 11 11.60 9.42 9.81
CA THR A 11 10.33 9.50 10.55
C THR A 11 9.28 8.53 10.00
N TRP A 12 9.19 8.37 8.68
CA TRP A 12 8.23 7.46 8.07
C TRP A 12 8.61 6.00 8.31
N ARG A 13 9.91 5.67 8.18
CA ARG A 13 10.43 4.35 8.50
C ARG A 13 10.14 3.96 9.95
N ASP A 14 10.20 4.91 10.88
CA ASP A 14 9.94 4.64 12.29
C ASP A 14 8.43 4.59 12.61
N ALA A 15 7.58 5.20 11.77
CA ALA A 15 6.12 5.25 11.97
C ALA A 15 5.36 4.05 11.36
N TYR A 16 5.93 3.38 10.34
CA TYR A 16 5.28 2.29 9.62
C TYR A 16 6.15 1.02 9.64
N ALA A 17 5.49 -0.14 9.64
CA ALA A 17 6.19 -1.40 9.47
C ALA A 17 6.87 -1.44 8.08
N VAL A 18 8.15 -1.80 8.05
CA VAL A 18 8.92 -1.96 6.82
C VAL A 18 9.08 -3.44 6.53
N SER A 19 8.81 -3.84 5.29
CA SER A 19 8.98 -5.21 4.82
C SER A 19 10.20 -5.32 3.91
N ASP A 20 10.96 -6.40 4.06
CA ASP A 20 12.21 -6.61 3.31
C ASP A 20 11.94 -7.13 1.90
N THR A 21 12.84 -6.78 0.98
CA THR A 21 12.90 -7.39 -0.35
C THR A 21 13.62 -8.73 -0.26
N SER A 22 12.89 -9.79 0.08
CA SER A 22 13.42 -11.14 0.17
C SER A 22 13.77 -11.74 -1.20
N ALA A 23 14.52 -12.85 -1.23
CA ALA A 23 14.79 -13.56 -2.48
C ALA A 23 13.50 -14.04 -3.18
N THR A 24 12.50 -14.48 -2.41
CA THR A 24 11.18 -14.87 -2.92
C THR A 24 10.46 -13.70 -3.58
N VAL A 25 10.50 -12.52 -2.95
CA VAL A 25 9.96 -11.28 -3.54
C VAL A 25 10.64 -10.98 -4.87
N MET A 26 11.96 -11.12 -4.96
CA MET A 26 12.69 -10.84 -6.20
C MET A 26 12.30 -11.79 -7.34
N VAL A 27 12.14 -13.08 -7.05
CA VAL A 27 11.67 -14.06 -8.06
C VAL A 27 10.26 -13.70 -8.53
N ASN A 28 9.34 -13.48 -7.59
CA ASN A 28 7.97 -13.08 -7.89
C ASN A 28 7.91 -11.77 -8.71
N ALA A 29 8.78 -10.81 -8.41
CA ALA A 29 8.83 -9.53 -9.09
C ALA A 29 9.35 -9.66 -10.53
N VAL A 30 10.28 -10.58 -10.81
CA VAL A 30 10.75 -10.88 -12.16
C VAL A 30 9.62 -11.49 -13.00
N ASP A 31 8.89 -12.47 -12.45
CA ASP A 31 7.73 -13.07 -13.11
C ASP A 31 6.68 -11.99 -13.40
N LEU A 32 6.31 -11.21 -12.38
CA LEU A 32 5.33 -10.14 -12.49
C LEU A 32 5.75 -9.04 -13.48
N SER A 33 7.03 -8.66 -13.50
CA SER A 33 7.57 -7.69 -14.45
C SER A 33 7.52 -8.20 -15.90
N THR A 34 7.75 -9.50 -16.09
CA THR A 34 7.70 -10.14 -17.41
C THR A 34 6.28 -10.30 -17.91
N ASP A 35 5.38 -10.82 -17.06
CA ASP A 35 4.00 -11.16 -17.42
C ASP A 35 3.10 -9.92 -17.59
N HIS A 36 3.37 -8.86 -16.82
CA HIS A 36 2.55 -7.65 -16.79
C HIS A 36 3.29 -6.40 -17.27
N HIS A 37 4.51 -6.55 -17.78
CA HIS A 37 5.35 -5.45 -18.30
C HIS A 37 5.54 -4.28 -17.32
N LEU A 38 5.48 -4.57 -16.01
CA LEU A 38 5.75 -3.59 -14.97
C LEU A 38 7.26 -3.31 -14.89
N LYS A 39 7.62 -2.07 -14.54
CA LYS A 39 9.02 -1.78 -14.21
C LYS A 39 9.43 -2.60 -13.00
N VAL A 40 10.67 -3.08 -12.99
CA VAL A 40 11.15 -4.03 -11.96
C VAL A 40 10.89 -3.57 -10.52
N TRP A 41 11.09 -2.28 -10.21
CA TRP A 41 10.88 -1.78 -8.85
C TRP A 41 9.40 -1.67 -8.47
N ASP A 42 8.51 -1.40 -9.42
CA ASP A 42 7.07 -1.43 -9.20
C ASP A 42 6.60 -2.87 -8.94
N ALA A 43 7.14 -3.83 -9.69
CA ALA A 43 6.89 -5.24 -9.50
C ALA A 43 7.42 -5.74 -8.14
N VAL A 44 8.58 -5.24 -7.69
CA VAL A 44 9.11 -5.51 -6.34
C VAL A 44 8.16 -4.97 -5.27
N MET A 45 7.72 -3.70 -5.36
CA MET A 45 6.80 -3.12 -4.38
C MET A 45 5.48 -3.89 -4.29
N LEU A 46 4.90 -4.28 -5.43
CA LEU A 46 3.67 -5.06 -5.45
C LEU A 46 3.88 -6.48 -4.91
N SER A 47 5.04 -7.09 -5.19
CA SER A 47 5.40 -8.40 -4.65
C SER A 47 5.59 -8.37 -3.13
N VAL A 48 6.27 -7.36 -2.60
CA VAL A 48 6.39 -7.14 -1.15
C VAL A 48 5.02 -6.95 -0.52
N ALA A 49 4.15 -6.12 -1.12
CA ALA A 49 2.81 -5.89 -0.59
C ALA A 49 2.01 -7.19 -0.48
N ALA A 50 2.11 -8.07 -1.49
CA ALA A 50 1.41 -9.36 -1.47
C ALA A 50 1.96 -10.32 -0.40
N GLU A 51 3.29 -10.41 -0.28
CA GLU A 51 3.95 -11.26 0.73
C GLU A 51 3.71 -10.75 2.16
N SER A 52 3.52 -9.43 2.33
CA SER A 52 3.19 -8.79 3.62
C SER A 52 1.69 -8.74 3.92
N ASP A 53 0.87 -9.57 3.25
CA ASP A 53 -0.58 -9.68 3.45
C ASP A 53 -1.37 -8.37 3.25
N CYS A 54 -0.80 -7.39 2.54
CA CYS A 54 -1.50 -6.17 2.25
C CYS A 54 -2.68 -6.45 1.30
N ARG A 55 -3.76 -5.69 1.46
CA ARG A 55 -4.93 -5.75 0.57
C ARG A 55 -4.95 -4.60 -0.44
N LEU A 56 -4.24 -3.52 -0.14
CA LEU A 56 -4.13 -2.33 -0.98
C LEU A 56 -2.67 -1.90 -1.16
N LEU A 57 -2.32 -1.52 -2.38
CA LEU A 57 -1.12 -0.76 -2.70
C LEU A 57 -1.56 0.63 -3.17
N LEU A 58 -1.15 1.68 -2.46
CA LEU A 58 -1.45 3.06 -2.84
C LEU A 58 -0.38 3.55 -3.82
N SER A 59 -0.77 3.89 -5.04
CA SER A 59 0.15 4.41 -6.04
C SER A 59 -0.55 5.32 -7.05
N GLU A 60 0.06 6.45 -7.38
CA GLU A 60 -0.42 7.36 -8.42
C GLU A 60 0.01 6.94 -9.83
N ASP A 61 1.18 6.31 -9.93
CA ASP A 61 1.83 5.96 -11.20
C ASP A 61 1.38 4.58 -11.72
N LEU A 62 0.91 3.71 -10.83
CA LEU A 62 0.43 2.38 -11.22
C LEU A 62 -1.03 2.41 -11.67
N GLN A 63 -1.38 1.43 -12.49
CA GLN A 63 -2.72 1.28 -13.04
C GLN A 63 -3.73 1.05 -11.91
N ASP A 64 -4.61 2.03 -11.69
CA ASP A 64 -5.71 1.92 -10.72
C ASP A 64 -6.60 0.73 -11.07
N GLY A 65 -6.94 -0.07 -10.03
CA GLY A 65 -7.74 -1.27 -10.17
C GLY A 65 -6.97 -2.52 -10.58
N PHE A 66 -5.66 -2.45 -10.84
CA PHE A 66 -4.85 -3.65 -11.06
C PHE A 66 -4.82 -4.53 -9.80
N THR A 67 -5.02 -5.84 -9.95
CA THR A 67 -5.02 -6.77 -8.83
C THR A 67 -4.07 -7.92 -9.05
N TRP A 68 -3.26 -8.24 -8.06
CA TRP A 68 -2.35 -9.37 -8.12
C TRP A 68 -2.17 -9.99 -6.73
N ARG A 69 -2.32 -11.32 -6.65
CA ARG A 69 -2.25 -12.12 -5.41
C ARG A 69 -3.01 -11.49 -4.21
N GLY A 70 -4.20 -10.94 -4.48
CA GLY A 70 -5.07 -10.35 -3.45
C GLY A 70 -4.75 -8.90 -3.07
N VAL A 71 -3.68 -8.30 -3.60
CA VAL A 71 -3.40 -6.87 -3.49
C VAL A 71 -4.08 -6.13 -4.63
N SER A 72 -4.81 -5.06 -4.31
CA SER A 72 -5.36 -4.14 -5.31
C SER A 72 -4.62 -2.82 -5.31
N VAL A 73 -4.16 -2.39 -6.48
CA VAL A 73 -3.59 -1.06 -6.68
C VAL A 73 -4.71 -0.04 -6.69
N THR A 74 -4.57 1.03 -5.91
CA THR A 74 -5.49 2.16 -5.97
C THR A 74 -4.77 3.50 -5.94
N ASN A 75 -5.22 4.43 -6.77
CA ASN A 75 -4.75 5.80 -6.77
C ASN A 75 -5.47 6.60 -5.68
N PRO A 76 -4.78 7.05 -4.61
CA PRO A 76 -5.42 7.78 -3.51
C PRO A 76 -5.94 9.17 -3.90
N PHE A 77 -5.48 9.71 -5.04
CA PHE A 77 -5.87 11.01 -5.59
C PHE A 77 -6.93 10.89 -6.69
N GLY A 78 -7.36 9.67 -7.03
CA GLY A 78 -8.42 9.43 -8.00
C GLY A 78 -9.78 9.98 -7.55
N SER A 79 -10.64 10.30 -8.51
CA SER A 79 -11.99 10.82 -8.23
C SER A 79 -12.87 9.84 -7.43
N LYS A 80 -12.61 8.54 -7.57
CA LYS A 80 -13.26 7.47 -6.81
C LYS A 80 -12.21 6.77 -5.96
N ARG A 81 -12.38 6.82 -4.64
CA ARG A 81 -11.51 6.09 -3.69
C ARG A 81 -11.98 4.66 -3.51
N HIS A 82 -11.04 3.74 -3.36
CA HIS A 82 -11.32 2.34 -3.04
C HIS A 82 -12.08 2.22 -1.70
N ALA A 83 -13.00 1.25 -1.60
CA ALA A 83 -13.85 1.07 -0.42
C ALA A 83 -13.05 0.85 0.88
N LEU A 84 -12.00 0.02 0.82
CA LEU A 84 -11.09 -0.20 1.95
C LEU A 84 -10.36 1.08 2.38
N LEU A 85 -9.97 1.94 1.44
CA LEU A 85 -9.36 3.23 1.76
C LEU A 85 -10.36 4.16 2.46
N ASN A 86 -11.61 4.20 1.99
CA ASN A 86 -12.67 4.94 2.66
C ASN A 86 -12.94 4.41 4.08
N ALA A 87 -12.93 3.09 4.27
CA ALA A 87 -13.10 2.49 5.59
C ALA A 87 -11.95 2.86 6.54
N LEU A 88 -10.70 2.87 6.07
CA LEU A 88 -9.55 3.29 6.86
C LEU A 88 -9.62 4.77 7.26
N LEU A 89 -10.02 5.64 6.33
CA LEU A 89 -10.16 7.09 6.59
C LEU A 89 -11.40 7.42 7.45
N GLY A 90 -12.47 6.63 7.33
CA GLY A 90 -13.71 6.76 8.11
C GLY A 90 -13.66 6.05 9.47
N GLY A 91 -12.66 5.18 9.68
CA GLY A 91 -12.47 4.35 10.88
C GLY A 91 -11.99 5.07 12.14
N ALA A 92 -12.24 6.38 12.25
CA ALA A 92 -12.22 7.13 13.51
C ALA A 92 -13.55 7.87 13.76
N ALA A 93 -14.65 7.46 13.11
CA ALA A 93 -15.98 7.79 13.60
C ALA A 93 -16.21 7.01 14.90
N ARG A 94 -15.78 7.62 16.01
CA ARG A 94 -16.07 7.23 17.39
C ARG A 94 -17.50 6.70 17.48
N GLU A 95 -17.64 5.43 17.84
CA GLU A 95 -18.90 4.88 18.33
C GLU A 95 -19.38 5.82 19.46
N PRO A 96 -20.57 6.43 19.37
CA PRO A 96 -21.07 7.29 20.44
C PRO A 96 -21.09 6.46 21.73
N PRO A 97 -20.67 7.01 22.89
CA PRO A 97 -20.76 6.27 24.13
C PRO A 97 -22.20 5.80 24.29
N ASP A 98 -22.36 4.50 24.52
CA ASP A 98 -23.63 3.87 24.83
C ASP A 98 -24.39 4.79 25.79
N THR A 99 -25.55 5.28 25.35
CA THR A 99 -26.52 5.84 26.28
C THR A 99 -27.01 4.68 27.12
N GLU A 100 -26.33 4.40 28.23
CA GLU A 100 -26.87 3.55 29.28
C GLU A 100 -28.20 4.16 29.76
N PRO A 101 -29.30 3.39 29.77
CA PRO A 101 -30.53 3.83 30.36
C PRO A 101 -30.47 3.60 31.88
N MET A 102 -30.39 4.69 32.65
CA MET A 102 -31.12 4.82 33.92
C MET A 102 -31.29 6.27 34.34
#